data_AF-A0A9P5YDF4-F1
#
_entry.id   AF-A0A9P5YDF4-F1
#
_cell.length_a   1.000
_cell.length_b   1.000
_cell.length_c   1.000
_cell.angle_alpha   90.00
_cell.angle_beta   90.00
_cell.angle_gamma   90.00
#
_symmetry.space_group_name_H-M   'P 1'
#
loop_
_entity.id
_entity.type
_entity.pdbx_description
1 polymer ?
#
loop_
_entity_poly.entity_id
_entity_poly.type
_entity_poly.pdbx_seq_one_letter_code
_entity_poly.pdbx_strand_id
1 'polypeptide(L)'
;MMWRSFPQLSLALLALRACAVNLKPTRAVKGNIDVSASPFITVQNGEFFVNGSRFAFVGTNAYWLHTLNTDGDIDKTLADIASTGVKIVRAWAFNDVDTIPEAGTWFQHISNNGTITINNGTNGLQKLDTMVQLAQKHGLYLLLSLTNNWSLARNTTVLRNILSNDYGGMDSYVRQLSSNLEHDQFYKNVTIIGTFKNYISHVVSRYKNNPSILGWEIANDARCNSTLPASSQCNSTTITSWHSNIAQHILMEDPNHLVSSGNQGFFCFGCPKLFQKGTSPSPSQIPPISVTPLPPRHILNEKQDMSLGRYEVKKSDTSFVRRQQNANLGASFDGTFGVDSEDILSIPEIGFGSFQLFPDQENYGPVNLTLSPLNRTFQVGVDWIQRHIATGLDTGKPVTLLGFGLVTLDNIPAYVPFGSDNASTESIQQPFGVTDSQRDQSCRLWLGAAIFGGLRGIIQYQWGQANLTAQAGTAIPPSSNSSGTTSNQDETGLSPNDGYSILGTSHEEAIGILKTAAEQMSLTISSSSQPPLAPQPSPTPSPQAQQPSSGMRQLQGFSIFACILSMLVGTLWISLFLVV
;
A
#
# COMPACT_ATOMS: atom_id res chain seq x y z
N MET A 1 -57.64 47.44 -37.71
CA MET A 1 -57.51 48.92 -37.61
C MET A 1 -56.36 49.17 -36.63
N MET A 2 -55.28 49.86 -37.01
CA MET A 2 -55.13 51.33 -37.06
C MET A 2 -55.32 51.99 -35.68
N TRP A 3 -54.48 52.90 -35.16
CA TRP A 3 -53.10 53.41 -35.40
C TRP A 3 -53.01 54.70 -34.51
N ARG A 4 -51.85 55.05 -33.91
CA ARG A 4 -51.59 56.29 -33.09
C ARG A 4 -52.25 56.29 -31.68
N SER A 5 -51.80 57.03 -30.64
CA SER A 5 -50.60 57.90 -30.45
C SER A 5 -50.21 58.10 -28.95
N PHE A 6 -49.04 58.70 -28.73
CA PHE A 6 -48.51 59.31 -27.47
C PHE A 6 -48.94 60.81 -27.33
N PRO A 7 -48.64 61.63 -26.27
CA PRO A 7 -47.50 61.53 -25.31
C PRO A 7 -47.65 62.08 -23.84
N GLN A 8 -46.54 62.00 -23.05
CA GLN A 8 -46.21 62.74 -21.80
C GLN A 8 -47.11 62.50 -20.55
N LEU A 9 -46.75 62.69 -19.26
CA LEU A 9 -45.59 63.23 -18.48
C LEU A 9 -45.27 62.25 -17.30
N SER A 10 -44.37 62.45 -16.30
CA SER A 10 -42.97 62.95 -16.17
C SER A 10 -42.50 62.81 -14.69
N LEU A 11 -41.18 62.97 -14.39
CA LEU A 11 -40.50 62.90 -13.06
C LEU A 11 -40.40 61.49 -12.39
N ALA A 12 -39.38 61.15 -11.58
CA ALA A 12 -38.20 61.89 -11.10
C ALA A 12 -36.92 61.03 -11.13
N LEU A 13 -35.74 61.66 -11.02
CA LEU A 13 -34.44 60.99 -10.92
C LEU A 13 -34.14 60.51 -9.49
N LEU A 14 -33.38 59.41 -9.37
CA LEU A 14 -32.29 59.34 -8.41
C LEU A 14 -31.07 58.70 -9.08
N ALA A 15 -29.88 59.26 -8.85
CA ALA A 15 -28.66 58.82 -9.52
C ALA A 15 -27.75 58.03 -8.56
N LEU A 16 -27.25 56.87 -9.02
CA LEU A 16 -26.14 56.16 -8.37
C LEU A 16 -24.99 56.05 -9.36
N ARG A 17 -23.84 56.65 -9.01
CA ARG A 17 -22.63 56.65 -9.84
C ARG A 17 -21.95 55.29 -9.79
N ALA A 18 -21.45 54.84 -10.94
CA ALA A 18 -20.57 53.69 -11.01
C ALA A 18 -19.19 54.03 -10.40
N CYS A 19 -18.98 53.69 -9.12
CA CYS A 19 -17.65 53.64 -8.53
C CYS A 19 -16.95 52.36 -8.98
N ALA A 20 -16.25 52.42 -10.12
CA ALA A 20 -15.38 51.35 -10.56
C ALA A 20 -14.18 51.22 -9.60
N VAL A 21 -14.30 50.35 -8.60
CA VAL A 21 -13.22 50.07 -7.67
C VAL A 21 -12.13 49.31 -8.42
N ASN A 22 -11.00 49.99 -8.67
CA ASN A 22 -9.78 49.37 -9.18
C ASN A 22 -9.17 48.47 -8.09
N LEU A 23 -9.74 47.26 -7.94
CA LEU A 23 -9.11 46.15 -7.26
C LEU A 23 -7.83 45.80 -8.03
N LYS A 24 -6.70 46.37 -7.61
CA LYS A 24 -5.38 45.88 -8.00
C LYS A 24 -5.37 44.37 -7.74
N PRO A 25 -4.97 43.52 -8.70
CA PRO A 25 -4.94 42.09 -8.49
C PRO A 25 -4.05 41.81 -7.28
N THR A 26 -4.65 41.36 -6.18
CA THR A 26 -3.91 40.99 -4.98
C THR A 26 -2.96 39.90 -5.40
N ARG A 27 -1.64 40.17 -5.31
CA ARG A 27 -0.60 39.23 -5.74
C ARG A 27 -0.88 37.90 -5.05
N ALA A 28 -1.40 36.93 -5.79
CA ALA A 28 -1.71 35.62 -5.25
C ALA A 28 -0.43 35.08 -4.64
N VAL A 29 -0.42 34.99 -3.31
CA VAL A 29 0.67 34.32 -2.60
C VAL A 29 0.48 32.86 -2.95
N LYS A 30 1.16 32.41 -4.00
CA LYS A 30 1.66 31.06 -4.07
C LYS A 30 2.53 30.90 -2.82
N GLY A 31 1.90 30.48 -1.73
CA GLY A 31 2.61 29.83 -0.67
C GLY A 31 3.24 28.62 -1.32
N ASN A 32 4.57 28.66 -1.48
CA ASN A 32 5.30 27.43 -1.30
C ASN A 32 5.01 27.03 0.14
N ILE A 33 3.97 26.22 0.35
CA ILE A 33 3.96 25.27 1.45
C ILE A 33 5.27 24.52 1.24
N ASP A 34 6.18 24.64 2.21
CA ASP A 34 7.39 23.86 2.15
C ASP A 34 6.96 22.40 2.32
N VAL A 35 6.99 21.65 1.21
CA VAL A 35 6.56 20.25 1.19
C VAL A 35 7.42 19.43 2.17
N SER A 36 8.64 19.92 2.47
CA SER A 36 9.50 19.40 3.53
C SER A 36 9.04 19.73 4.97
N ALA A 37 7.80 20.17 5.18
CA ALA A 37 7.22 20.40 6.51
C ALA A 37 5.75 19.97 6.66
N SER A 38 5.17 19.25 5.70
CA SER A 38 3.76 18.80 5.78
C SER A 38 3.55 17.75 6.88
N PRO A 39 2.52 17.87 7.75
CA PRO A 39 2.15 16.81 8.68
C PRO A 39 1.42 15.64 8.00
N PHE A 40 0.86 15.87 6.81
CA PHE A 40 0.25 14.85 5.96
C PHE A 40 1.32 14.12 5.15
N ILE A 41 1.11 12.83 4.87
CA ILE A 41 1.98 12.05 3.98
C ILE A 41 1.81 12.58 2.55
N THR A 42 2.93 12.92 1.92
CA THR A 42 3.03 13.48 0.56
C THR A 42 3.90 12.59 -0.32
N VAL A 43 3.93 12.86 -1.63
CA VAL A 43 4.81 12.18 -2.60
C VAL A 43 5.72 13.18 -3.27
N GLN A 44 7.01 12.88 -3.33
CA GLN A 44 8.02 13.65 -4.05
C GLN A 44 9.05 12.70 -4.68
N ASN A 45 9.36 12.90 -5.97
CA ASN A 45 10.39 12.15 -6.71
C ASN A 45 10.27 10.61 -6.63
N GLY A 46 9.05 10.07 -6.59
CA GLY A 46 8.80 8.62 -6.48
C GLY A 46 8.86 8.04 -5.06
N GLU A 47 9.04 8.86 -4.03
CA GLU A 47 9.08 8.46 -2.62
C GLU A 47 8.02 9.17 -1.78
N PHE A 48 7.62 8.56 -0.65
CA PHE A 48 6.73 9.21 0.32
C PHE A 48 7.53 10.12 1.27
N PHE A 49 6.92 11.19 1.76
CA PHE A 49 7.49 12.12 2.73
C PHE A 49 6.46 12.56 3.78
N VAL A 50 6.89 12.72 5.03
CA VAL A 50 6.09 13.31 6.12
C VAL A 50 6.99 14.08 7.08
N ASN A 51 6.57 15.27 7.52
CA ASN A 51 7.35 16.20 8.34
C ASN A 51 8.79 16.40 7.82
N GLY A 52 8.95 16.51 6.50
CA GLY A 52 10.25 16.68 5.82
C GLY A 52 11.13 15.44 5.71
N SER A 53 10.78 14.37 6.42
CA SER A 53 11.53 13.12 6.39
C SER A 53 10.99 12.19 5.32
N ARG A 54 11.88 11.44 4.66
CA ARG A 54 11.50 10.28 3.84
C ARG A 54 10.67 9.32 4.69
N PHE A 55 9.54 8.88 4.14
CA PHE A 55 8.65 7.92 4.76
C PHE A 55 8.66 6.62 3.97
N ALA A 56 8.78 5.50 4.68
CA ALA A 56 8.56 4.17 4.12
C ALA A 56 8.03 3.25 5.22
N PHE A 57 7.18 2.29 4.87
CA PHE A 57 6.38 1.57 5.84
C PHE A 57 6.22 0.08 5.53
N VAL A 58 6.17 -0.69 6.62
CA VAL A 58 5.42 -1.95 6.68
C VAL A 58 4.10 -1.67 7.40
N GLY A 59 3.03 -2.35 6.99
CA GLY A 59 1.68 -2.26 7.54
C GLY A 59 0.98 -3.62 7.54
N THR A 60 -0.28 -3.64 7.97
CA THR A 60 -1.15 -4.82 7.92
C THR A 60 -2.59 -4.45 7.52
N ASN A 61 -3.37 -5.42 7.05
CA ASN A 61 -4.80 -5.28 6.78
C ASN A 61 -5.60 -5.71 8.01
N ALA A 62 -6.57 -4.90 8.42
CA ALA A 62 -7.56 -5.24 9.45
C ALA A 62 -8.93 -4.74 8.99
N TYR A 63 -9.50 -5.36 7.95
CA TYR A 63 -10.72 -4.89 7.29
C TYR A 63 -11.92 -4.77 8.25
N TRP A 64 -11.97 -5.67 9.21
CA TRP A 64 -13.00 -5.87 10.23
C TRP A 64 -12.87 -4.93 11.45
N LEU A 65 -11.87 -4.05 11.51
CA LEU A 65 -11.59 -3.25 12.71
C LEU A 65 -12.77 -2.37 13.15
N HIS A 66 -13.60 -1.90 12.22
CA HIS A 66 -14.80 -1.11 12.50
C HIS A 66 -15.98 -1.93 13.05
N THR A 67 -15.89 -3.25 13.04
CA THR A 67 -16.96 -4.17 13.44
C THR A 67 -16.71 -4.84 14.78
N LEU A 68 -15.64 -4.44 15.48
CA LEU A 68 -15.39 -4.85 16.87
C LEU A 68 -16.43 -4.22 17.82
N ASN A 69 -16.92 -5.03 18.75
CA ASN A 69 -18.05 -4.69 19.61
C ASN A 69 -17.73 -3.48 20.51
N THR A 70 -16.61 -3.51 21.24
CA THR A 70 -16.20 -2.40 22.12
C THR A 70 -15.10 -1.55 21.48
N ASP A 71 -14.98 -0.31 21.96
CA ASP A 71 -13.90 0.59 21.52
C ASP A 71 -12.58 0.26 22.21
N GLY A 72 -12.63 -0.48 23.33
CA GLY A 72 -11.45 -1.09 23.97
C GLY A 72 -10.85 -2.22 23.14
N ASP A 73 -11.66 -2.99 22.43
CA ASP A 73 -11.18 -3.99 21.46
C ASP A 73 -10.41 -3.31 20.31
N ILE A 74 -10.90 -2.16 19.81
CA ILE A 74 -10.24 -1.34 18.77
C ILE A 74 -8.92 -0.77 19.30
N ASP A 75 -8.92 -0.22 20.52
CA ASP A 75 -7.74 0.33 21.19
C ASP A 75 -6.66 -0.73 21.40
N LYS A 76 -7.05 -1.92 21.88
CA LYS A 76 -6.17 -3.07 22.06
C LYS A 76 -5.60 -3.55 20.72
N THR A 77 -6.44 -3.72 19.70
CA THR A 77 -5.99 -4.18 18.37
C THR A 77 -4.96 -3.24 17.78
N LEU A 78 -5.19 -1.93 17.86
CA LEU A 78 -4.24 -0.93 17.36
C LEU A 78 -2.96 -0.83 18.20
N ALA A 79 -3.03 -1.06 19.52
CA ALA A 79 -1.85 -1.17 20.38
C ALA A 79 -1.00 -2.41 20.05
N ASP A 80 -1.64 -3.58 19.90
CA ASP A 80 -0.97 -4.83 19.56
C ASP A 80 -0.30 -4.71 18.18
N ILE A 81 -0.99 -4.14 17.18
CA ILE A 81 -0.42 -3.80 15.87
C ILE A 81 0.79 -2.87 16.02
N ALA A 82 0.66 -1.73 16.70
CA ALA A 82 1.75 -0.76 16.86
C ALA A 82 2.98 -1.34 17.58
N SER A 83 2.80 -2.33 18.47
CA SER A 83 3.89 -3.04 19.15
C SER A 83 4.79 -3.84 18.19
N THR A 84 4.35 -4.09 16.96
CA THR A 84 5.15 -4.73 15.90
C THR A 84 6.03 -3.76 15.11
N GLY A 85 5.95 -2.45 15.40
CA GLY A 85 6.73 -1.43 14.72
C GLY A 85 6.17 -0.99 13.36
N VAL A 86 5.18 -1.70 12.80
CA VAL A 86 4.45 -1.29 11.59
C VAL A 86 3.80 0.10 11.75
N LYS A 87 3.49 0.74 10.62
CA LYS A 87 3.02 2.14 10.57
C LYS A 87 1.65 2.34 9.94
N ILE A 88 1.20 1.43 9.07
CA ILE A 88 -0.08 1.55 8.35
C ILE A 88 -1.03 0.42 8.74
N VAL A 89 -2.30 0.76 8.96
CA VAL A 89 -3.40 -0.21 8.93
C VAL A 89 -4.29 0.08 7.72
N ARG A 90 -4.46 -0.90 6.84
CA ARG A 90 -5.43 -0.86 5.76
C ARG A 90 -6.77 -1.42 6.24
N ALA A 91 -7.85 -0.66 6.09
CA ALA A 91 -9.17 -1.01 6.61
C ALA A 91 -10.30 -0.49 5.71
N TRP A 92 -11.50 -1.07 5.88
CA TRP A 92 -12.70 -0.65 5.15
C TRP A 92 -13.32 0.59 5.80
N ALA A 93 -13.54 1.63 5.00
CA ALA A 93 -14.38 2.78 5.34
C ALA A 93 -15.74 2.73 4.62
N PHE A 94 -16.22 1.51 4.34
CA PHE A 94 -17.54 1.19 3.79
C PHE A 94 -18.16 0.02 4.56
N ASN A 95 -19.49 -0.01 4.63
CA ASN A 95 -20.28 -1.13 5.13
C ASN A 95 -21.71 -0.91 4.62
N ASP A 96 -21.99 -1.44 3.43
CA ASP A 96 -23.18 -1.14 2.64
C ASP A 96 -24.24 -2.23 2.80
N VAL A 97 -25.44 -1.87 3.25
CA VAL A 97 -26.55 -2.81 3.48
C VAL A 97 -27.77 -2.44 2.63
N ASP A 98 -28.52 -3.44 2.17
CA ASP A 98 -29.85 -3.26 1.57
C ASP A 98 -30.98 -3.27 2.60
N THR A 99 -30.68 -3.75 3.81
CA THR A 99 -31.58 -3.90 4.95
C THR A 99 -30.84 -3.46 6.21
N ILE A 100 -31.40 -2.51 6.98
CA ILE A 100 -30.78 -2.08 8.24
C ILE A 100 -30.81 -3.26 9.24
N PRO A 101 -29.67 -3.65 9.83
CA PRO A 101 -29.59 -4.81 10.70
C PRO A 101 -29.98 -4.50 12.16
N GLU A 102 -30.47 -5.51 12.86
CA GLU A 102 -30.76 -5.45 14.31
C GLU A 102 -29.50 -5.28 15.15
N ALA A 103 -28.36 -5.84 14.70
CA ALA A 103 -27.09 -5.85 15.42
C ALA A 103 -25.86 -5.70 14.49
N GLY A 104 -24.76 -5.26 15.10
CA GLY A 104 -23.48 -5.01 14.43
C GLY A 104 -23.37 -3.62 13.79
N THR A 105 -22.18 -3.31 13.26
CA THR A 105 -21.88 -2.08 12.53
C THR A 105 -22.45 -2.11 11.11
N TRP A 106 -22.94 -0.97 10.63
CA TRP A 106 -23.27 -0.67 9.23
C TRP A 106 -23.12 0.84 8.97
N PHE A 107 -22.68 1.25 7.78
CA PHE A 107 -22.38 2.66 7.48
C PHE A 107 -23.38 3.31 6.52
N GLN A 108 -23.90 2.55 5.55
CA GLN A 108 -24.82 3.07 4.55
C GLN A 108 -25.92 2.05 4.23
N HIS A 109 -27.16 2.52 4.20
CA HIS A 109 -28.32 1.76 3.76
C HIS A 109 -28.74 2.24 2.38
N ILE A 110 -28.79 1.31 1.43
CA ILE A 110 -29.15 1.54 0.02
C ILE A 110 -30.50 0.86 -0.20
N SER A 111 -31.59 1.61 -0.10
CA SER A 111 -32.95 1.09 -0.27
C SER A 111 -33.29 0.84 -1.75
N ASN A 112 -34.09 -0.19 -2.03
CA ASN A 112 -34.54 -0.55 -3.38
C ASN A 112 -35.50 0.48 -4.02
N ASN A 113 -35.98 1.46 -3.23
CA ASN A 113 -36.73 2.62 -3.73
C ASN A 113 -35.84 3.84 -4.02
N GLY A 114 -34.51 3.68 -4.00
CA GLY A 114 -33.54 4.76 -4.21
C GLY A 114 -33.26 5.64 -2.99
N THR A 115 -33.85 5.37 -1.83
CA THR A 115 -33.54 6.10 -0.59
C THR A 115 -32.18 5.68 -0.04
N ILE A 116 -31.32 6.64 0.27
CA ILE A 116 -29.96 6.42 0.80
C ILE A 116 -29.87 7.01 2.21
N THR A 117 -29.42 6.21 3.18
CA THR A 117 -29.26 6.65 4.57
C THR A 117 -27.84 6.35 5.06
N ILE A 118 -27.12 7.35 5.58
CA ILE A 118 -25.77 7.17 6.13
C ILE A 118 -25.85 7.14 7.66
N ASN A 119 -25.39 6.05 8.28
CA ASN A 119 -25.40 5.85 9.72
C ASN A 119 -24.31 6.70 10.39
N ASN A 120 -24.72 7.79 11.03
CA ASN A 120 -23.85 8.66 11.82
C ASN A 120 -23.88 8.32 13.33
N GLY A 121 -24.47 7.18 13.71
CA GLY A 121 -24.60 6.69 15.08
C GLY A 121 -23.40 5.87 15.58
N THR A 122 -23.55 5.30 16.79
CA THR A 122 -22.52 4.54 17.52
C THR A 122 -22.14 3.21 16.87
N ASN A 123 -23.06 2.57 16.14
CA ASN A 123 -22.77 1.44 15.26
C ASN A 123 -22.62 1.85 13.77
N GLY A 124 -22.32 3.13 13.54
CA GLY A 124 -22.08 3.72 12.23
C GLY A 124 -20.70 4.35 12.15
N LEU A 125 -20.60 5.48 11.47
CA LEU A 125 -19.34 6.20 11.25
C LEU A 125 -18.59 6.61 12.55
N GLN A 126 -19.23 6.57 13.73
CA GLN A 126 -18.53 6.76 15.01
C GLN A 126 -17.50 5.64 15.31
N LYS A 127 -17.65 4.44 14.72
CA LYS A 127 -16.61 3.41 14.74
C LYS A 127 -15.38 3.81 13.90
N LEU A 128 -15.56 4.56 12.81
CA LEU A 128 -14.44 5.15 12.08
C LEU A 128 -13.81 6.34 12.82
N ASP A 129 -14.61 7.18 13.51
CA ASP A 129 -14.06 8.24 14.39
C ASP A 129 -13.12 7.62 15.43
N THR A 130 -13.59 6.55 16.07
CA THR A 130 -12.86 5.77 17.08
C THR A 130 -11.58 5.18 16.49
N MET A 131 -11.64 4.54 15.32
CA MET A 131 -10.45 4.03 14.63
C MET A 131 -9.43 5.14 14.31
N VAL A 132 -9.86 6.28 13.77
CA VAL A 132 -8.98 7.40 13.43
C VAL A 132 -8.32 7.99 14.68
N GLN A 133 -9.09 8.18 15.76
CA GLN A 133 -8.59 8.70 17.03
C GLN A 133 -7.58 7.74 17.70
N LEU A 134 -7.86 6.43 17.66
CA LEU A 134 -7.00 5.43 18.29
C LEU A 134 -5.77 5.08 17.44
N ALA A 135 -5.86 5.16 16.10
CA ALA A 135 -4.68 5.08 15.24
C ALA A 135 -3.72 6.24 15.53
N GLN A 136 -4.26 7.47 15.64
CA GLN A 136 -3.50 8.65 16.05
C GLN A 136 -2.85 8.48 17.43
N LYS A 137 -3.57 7.94 18.42
CA LYS A 137 -3.07 7.65 19.77
C LYS A 137 -1.84 6.72 19.75
N HIS A 138 -1.83 5.72 18.88
CA HIS A 138 -0.76 4.71 18.77
C HIS A 138 0.32 5.05 17.72
N GLY A 139 0.26 6.22 17.08
CA GLY A 139 1.22 6.63 16.05
C GLY A 139 1.12 5.82 14.74
N LEU A 140 -0.07 5.28 14.45
CA LEU A 140 -0.41 4.59 13.22
C LEU A 140 -1.13 5.54 12.25
N TYR A 141 -0.96 5.30 10.95
CA TYR A 141 -1.76 5.92 9.90
C TYR A 141 -2.75 4.90 9.31
N LEU A 142 -3.90 5.37 8.85
CA LEU A 142 -4.90 4.55 8.18
C LEU A 142 -4.84 4.71 6.65
N LEU A 143 -4.93 3.59 5.92
CA LEU A 143 -5.29 3.58 4.50
C LEU A 143 -6.73 3.09 4.40
N LEU A 144 -7.64 3.99 4.02
CA LEU A 144 -9.08 3.75 4.08
C LEU A 144 -9.64 3.50 2.67
N SER A 145 -10.12 2.28 2.45
CA SER A 145 -10.79 1.91 1.20
C SER A 145 -12.26 2.32 1.24
N LEU A 146 -12.77 2.90 0.15
CA LEU A 146 -14.07 3.57 0.08
C LEU A 146 -15.22 2.70 -0.47
N THR A 147 -14.93 1.59 -1.15
CA THR A 147 -15.90 0.54 -1.50
C THR A 147 -15.17 -0.79 -1.83
N ASN A 148 -15.91 -1.85 -2.16
CA ASN A 148 -15.37 -3.17 -2.51
C ASN A 148 -15.89 -3.63 -3.86
N ASN A 149 -15.01 -4.18 -4.71
CA ASN A 149 -15.46 -4.94 -5.88
C ASN A 149 -16.34 -6.13 -5.46
N TRP A 150 -15.92 -6.83 -4.41
CA TRP A 150 -16.51 -8.09 -3.96
C TRP A 150 -17.75 -7.87 -3.08
N SER A 151 -18.72 -8.80 -3.21
CA SER A 151 -20.02 -8.74 -2.53
C SER A 151 -20.60 -10.14 -2.40
N LEU A 152 -21.14 -10.53 -1.24
CA LEU A 152 -21.84 -11.82 -1.13
C LEU A 152 -23.12 -11.86 -1.99
N ALA A 153 -23.51 -13.03 -2.50
CA ALA A 153 -24.86 -13.25 -3.01
C ALA A 153 -25.89 -13.30 -1.87
N ARG A 154 -27.13 -12.85 -2.16
CA ARG A 154 -28.17 -12.53 -1.17
C ARG A 154 -28.90 -13.74 -0.55
N ASN A 155 -28.21 -14.85 -0.28
CA ASN A 155 -28.83 -16.03 0.34
C ASN A 155 -27.84 -16.89 1.15
N THR A 156 -26.82 -16.28 1.76
CA THR A 156 -25.91 -16.98 2.69
C THR A 156 -26.53 -17.09 4.08
N THR A 157 -26.17 -18.15 4.82
CA THR A 157 -26.45 -18.29 6.25
C THR A 157 -25.30 -17.79 7.13
N VAL A 158 -24.37 -17.03 6.55
CA VAL A 158 -23.17 -16.52 7.20
C VAL A 158 -23.54 -15.25 7.99
N LEU A 159 -22.98 -15.08 9.19
CA LEU A 159 -23.13 -13.83 9.95
C LEU A 159 -22.42 -12.70 9.20
N ARG A 160 -23.05 -11.52 9.12
CA ARG A 160 -22.46 -10.38 8.40
C ARG A 160 -21.12 -9.93 8.99
N ASN A 161 -20.30 -9.31 8.16
CA ASN A 161 -18.99 -8.74 8.49
C ASN A 161 -17.94 -9.81 8.89
N ILE A 162 -18.10 -11.07 8.45
CA ILE A 162 -17.15 -12.17 8.74
C ILE A 162 -16.11 -12.34 7.62
N LEU A 163 -16.49 -12.07 6.37
CA LEU A 163 -15.62 -12.25 5.21
C LEU A 163 -15.26 -10.90 4.58
N SER A 164 -14.08 -10.78 3.95
CA SER A 164 -13.64 -9.49 3.38
C SER A 164 -14.54 -8.96 2.25
N ASN A 165 -15.36 -9.81 1.64
CA ASN A 165 -16.41 -9.49 0.65
C ASN A 165 -17.82 -9.26 1.25
N ASP A 166 -17.99 -9.42 2.57
CA ASP A 166 -19.28 -9.38 3.28
C ASP A 166 -19.53 -8.01 3.94
N TYR A 167 -19.42 -6.97 3.11
CA TYR A 167 -19.54 -5.56 3.48
C TYR A 167 -20.35 -4.75 2.44
N GLY A 168 -21.13 -5.47 1.61
CA GLY A 168 -21.95 -4.91 0.54
C GLY A 168 -21.19 -4.62 -0.75
N GLY A 169 -20.50 -3.48 -0.81
CA GLY A 169 -19.69 -3.10 -1.98
C GLY A 169 -20.50 -2.73 -3.23
N MET A 170 -19.82 -2.73 -4.38
CA MET A 170 -20.35 -2.24 -5.66
C MET A 170 -21.65 -2.91 -6.09
N ASP A 171 -21.75 -4.23 -5.93
CA ASP A 171 -22.95 -4.95 -6.32
C ASP A 171 -24.17 -4.58 -5.46
N SER A 172 -24.00 -4.14 -4.20
CA SER A 172 -25.12 -3.62 -3.40
C SER A 172 -25.72 -2.35 -4.01
N TYR A 173 -24.90 -1.48 -4.62
CA TYR A 173 -25.42 -0.35 -5.39
C TYR A 173 -26.13 -0.83 -6.66
N VAL A 174 -25.52 -1.73 -7.44
CA VAL A 174 -26.11 -2.23 -8.69
C VAL A 174 -27.45 -2.91 -8.45
N ARG A 175 -27.53 -3.84 -7.48
CA ARG A 175 -28.75 -4.61 -7.17
C ARG A 175 -29.91 -3.77 -6.62
N GLN A 176 -29.64 -2.55 -6.13
CA GLN A 176 -30.66 -1.66 -5.53
C GLN A 176 -31.02 -0.46 -6.42
N LEU A 177 -30.10 0.01 -7.28
CA LEU A 177 -30.23 1.26 -8.03
C LEU A 177 -30.19 1.07 -9.56
N SER A 178 -29.94 -0.15 -10.05
CA SER A 178 -29.96 -0.49 -11.48
C SER A 178 -31.05 -1.52 -11.77
N SER A 179 -31.80 -1.31 -12.85
CA SER A 179 -32.67 -2.35 -13.45
C SER A 179 -31.89 -3.39 -14.25
N ASN A 180 -30.60 -3.14 -14.50
CA ASN A 180 -29.69 -4.02 -15.20
C ASN A 180 -28.63 -4.54 -14.23
N LEU A 181 -28.57 -5.86 -14.03
CA LEU A 181 -27.75 -6.52 -13.02
C LEU A 181 -26.33 -6.88 -13.53
N GLU A 182 -25.73 -5.98 -14.31
CA GLU A 182 -24.34 -6.06 -14.73
C GLU A 182 -23.45 -5.25 -13.77
N HIS A 183 -22.34 -5.82 -13.30
CA HIS A 183 -21.44 -5.20 -12.33
C HIS A 183 -20.93 -3.83 -12.79
N ASP A 184 -20.57 -3.69 -14.08
CA ASP A 184 -20.01 -2.45 -14.63
C ASP A 184 -21.03 -1.31 -14.78
N GLN A 185 -22.30 -1.52 -14.41
CA GLN A 185 -23.21 -0.42 -14.12
C GLN A 185 -22.70 0.45 -12.96
N PHE A 186 -21.90 -0.07 -12.03
CA PHE A 186 -21.24 0.75 -11.00
C PHE A 186 -20.28 1.79 -11.61
N TYR A 187 -19.63 1.45 -12.73
CA TYR A 187 -18.69 2.32 -13.44
C TYR A 187 -19.34 3.25 -14.47
N LYS A 188 -20.60 2.99 -14.86
CA LYS A 188 -21.29 3.62 -16.00
C LYS A 188 -22.60 4.35 -15.65
N ASN A 189 -23.34 3.88 -14.66
CA ASN A 189 -24.65 4.44 -14.31
C ASN A 189 -24.47 5.73 -13.49
N VAL A 190 -24.88 6.86 -14.06
CA VAL A 190 -24.71 8.20 -13.46
C VAL A 190 -25.39 8.34 -12.10
N THR A 191 -26.47 7.60 -11.83
CA THR A 191 -27.13 7.60 -10.52
C THR A 191 -26.27 6.87 -9.49
N ILE A 192 -25.72 5.70 -9.84
CA ILE A 192 -24.85 4.93 -8.93
C ILE A 192 -23.56 5.71 -8.64
N ILE A 193 -22.91 6.26 -9.67
CA ILE A 193 -21.71 7.10 -9.51
C ILE A 193 -22.02 8.33 -8.64
N GLY A 194 -23.18 8.96 -8.82
CA GLY A 194 -23.65 10.08 -8.00
C GLY A 194 -23.85 9.70 -6.53
N THR A 195 -24.50 8.58 -6.26
CA THR A 195 -24.68 8.06 -4.89
C THR A 195 -23.36 7.68 -4.24
N PHE A 196 -22.44 7.03 -4.97
CA PHE A 196 -21.12 6.71 -4.44
C PHE A 196 -20.31 7.97 -4.13
N LYS A 197 -20.32 8.96 -5.02
CA LYS A 197 -19.70 10.27 -4.76
C LYS A 197 -20.28 11.00 -3.54
N ASN A 198 -21.59 10.89 -3.30
CA ASN A 198 -22.21 11.43 -2.09
C ASN A 198 -21.72 10.71 -0.82
N TYR A 199 -21.54 9.39 -0.86
CA TYR A 199 -20.92 8.63 0.24
C TYR A 199 -19.47 9.06 0.49
N ILE A 200 -18.66 9.18 -0.58
CA ILE A 200 -17.29 9.68 -0.53
C ILE A 200 -17.26 11.07 0.11
N SER A 201 -18.07 12.03 -0.36
CA SER A 201 -18.12 13.38 0.23
C SER A 201 -18.42 13.34 1.73
N HIS A 202 -19.33 12.46 2.18
CA HIS A 202 -19.67 12.34 3.61
C HIS A 202 -18.54 11.73 4.45
N VAL A 203 -17.81 10.72 3.94
CA VAL A 203 -16.70 10.08 4.66
C VAL A 203 -15.42 10.94 4.60
N VAL A 204 -15.04 11.41 3.42
CA VAL A 204 -13.78 12.15 3.19
C VAL A 204 -13.82 13.51 3.90
N SER A 205 -14.93 14.27 3.78
CA SER A 205 -15.03 15.60 4.42
C SER A 205 -14.98 15.54 5.95
N ARG A 206 -15.32 14.38 6.55
CA ARG A 206 -15.26 14.13 7.99
C ARG A 206 -13.83 14.03 8.53
N TYR A 207 -12.90 13.48 7.75
CA TYR A 207 -11.55 13.14 8.21
C TYR A 207 -10.40 13.88 7.52
N LYS A 208 -10.65 14.64 6.44
CA LYS A 208 -9.64 15.34 5.63
C LYS A 208 -8.63 16.24 6.33
N ASN A 209 -8.89 16.62 7.59
CA ASN A 209 -7.98 17.43 8.41
C ASN A 209 -7.16 16.62 9.43
N ASN A 210 -7.34 15.29 9.53
CA ASN A 210 -6.57 14.45 10.45
C ASN A 210 -5.37 13.80 9.73
N PRO A 211 -4.11 14.17 10.07
CA PRO A 211 -2.92 13.65 9.39
C PRO A 211 -2.62 12.17 9.68
N SER A 212 -3.44 11.50 10.50
CA SER A 212 -3.33 10.06 10.80
C SER A 212 -4.00 9.19 9.73
N ILE A 213 -4.31 9.76 8.56
CA ILE A 213 -4.68 9.04 7.34
C ILE A 213 -3.50 9.17 6.36
N LEU A 214 -3.09 8.07 5.76
CA LEU A 214 -2.11 8.06 4.67
C LEU A 214 -2.75 8.51 3.35
N GLY A 215 -3.97 8.04 3.12
CA GLY A 215 -4.69 8.30 1.89
C GLY A 215 -6.02 7.58 1.80
N TRP A 216 -6.73 7.92 0.73
CA TRP A 216 -7.98 7.32 0.31
C TRP A 216 -7.70 6.28 -0.78
N GLU A 217 -8.17 5.06 -0.56
CA GLU A 217 -8.20 4.03 -1.58
C GLU A 217 -9.59 4.00 -2.22
N ILE A 218 -9.64 4.12 -3.56
CA ILE A 218 -10.90 4.29 -4.30
C ILE A 218 -11.81 3.08 -4.14
N ALA A 219 -11.27 1.86 -4.28
CA ALA A 219 -11.98 0.62 -4.04
C ALA A 219 -11.02 -0.54 -3.79
N ASN A 220 -11.41 -1.49 -2.94
CA ASN A 220 -10.72 -2.77 -2.88
C ASN A 220 -10.94 -3.54 -4.18
N ASP A 221 -9.87 -3.64 -4.97
CA ASP A 221 -9.72 -4.43 -6.20
C ASP A 221 -10.84 -4.33 -7.25
N ALA A 222 -11.15 -3.10 -7.68
CA ALA A 222 -12.09 -2.81 -8.78
C ALA A 222 -11.73 -3.54 -10.10
N ARG A 223 -12.60 -4.44 -10.54
CA ARG A 223 -12.52 -5.25 -11.77
C ARG A 223 -13.82 -5.13 -12.57
N CYS A 224 -13.83 -5.60 -13.81
CA CYS A 224 -15.05 -5.60 -14.62
C CYS A 224 -16.11 -6.58 -14.13
N ASN A 225 -15.71 -7.62 -13.39
CA ASN A 225 -16.56 -8.72 -12.96
C ASN A 225 -16.42 -8.93 -11.45
N SER A 226 -17.53 -9.30 -10.82
CA SER A 226 -17.60 -9.67 -9.40
C SER A 226 -18.59 -10.84 -9.26
N THR A 227 -19.36 -10.88 -8.18
CA THR A 227 -20.48 -11.81 -7.98
C THR A 227 -21.64 -11.51 -8.96
N LEU A 228 -21.78 -10.27 -9.42
CA LEU A 228 -22.50 -9.94 -10.66
C LEU A 228 -21.59 -10.03 -11.91
N PRO A 229 -22.14 -10.46 -13.07
CA PRO A 229 -21.40 -10.53 -14.32
C PRO A 229 -21.12 -9.15 -14.93
N ALA A 230 -20.05 -9.04 -15.71
CA ALA A 230 -19.76 -7.87 -16.53
C ALA A 230 -20.65 -7.80 -17.79
N SER A 231 -20.98 -6.59 -18.26
CA SER A 231 -21.38 -6.38 -19.65
C SER A 231 -20.21 -6.68 -20.59
N SER A 232 -20.50 -7.08 -21.83
CA SER A 232 -19.47 -7.25 -22.88
C SER A 232 -18.83 -5.93 -23.34
N GLN A 233 -19.18 -4.80 -22.71
CA GLN A 233 -18.62 -3.48 -22.97
C GLN A 233 -17.69 -3.00 -21.83
N CYS A 234 -17.44 -3.80 -20.80
CA CYS A 234 -16.47 -3.46 -19.77
C CYS A 234 -15.05 -3.80 -20.22
N ASN A 235 -14.08 -2.92 -19.93
CA ASN A 235 -12.68 -3.02 -20.33
C ASN A 235 -11.78 -2.07 -19.51
N SER A 236 -10.46 -2.10 -19.74
CA SER A 236 -9.49 -1.20 -19.09
C SER A 236 -9.91 0.28 -19.12
N THR A 237 -10.33 0.78 -20.28
CA THR A 237 -10.71 2.19 -20.43
C THR A 237 -11.95 2.56 -19.64
N THR A 238 -12.86 1.62 -19.38
CA THR A 238 -14.01 1.81 -18.48
C THR A 238 -13.53 2.08 -17.05
N ILE A 239 -12.69 1.19 -16.52
CA ILE A 239 -12.24 1.24 -15.13
C ILE A 239 -11.24 2.38 -14.91
N THR A 240 -10.34 2.66 -15.86
CA THR A 240 -9.42 3.81 -15.76
C THR A 240 -10.17 5.14 -15.83
N SER A 241 -11.18 5.29 -16.70
CA SER A 241 -12.02 6.50 -16.75
C SER A 241 -12.75 6.73 -15.43
N TRP A 242 -13.30 5.67 -14.85
CA TRP A 242 -13.99 5.73 -13.57
C TRP A 242 -13.05 6.08 -12.41
N HIS A 243 -11.87 5.46 -12.33
CA HIS A 243 -10.86 5.81 -11.32
C HIS A 243 -10.46 7.27 -11.39
N SER A 244 -10.26 7.84 -12.59
CA SER A 244 -9.96 9.28 -12.73
C SER A 244 -11.14 10.14 -12.26
N ASN A 245 -12.37 9.77 -12.61
CA ASN A 245 -13.57 10.50 -12.20
C ASN A 245 -13.81 10.47 -10.68
N ILE A 246 -13.43 9.40 -9.99
CA ILE A 246 -13.50 9.30 -8.52
C ILE A 246 -12.29 9.98 -7.85
N ALA A 247 -11.07 9.82 -8.36
CA ALA A 247 -9.88 10.49 -7.82
C ALA A 247 -10.02 12.02 -7.83
N GLN A 248 -10.55 12.57 -8.94
CA GLN A 248 -10.90 14.00 -9.04
C GLN A 248 -11.95 14.43 -8.02
N HIS A 249 -12.91 13.56 -7.68
CA HIS A 249 -13.91 13.85 -6.65
C HIS A 249 -13.31 13.89 -5.25
N ILE A 250 -12.47 12.92 -4.92
CA ILE A 250 -11.76 12.86 -3.64
C ILE A 250 -10.88 14.11 -3.45
N LEU A 251 -10.09 14.49 -4.45
CA LEU A 251 -9.21 15.67 -4.36
C LEU A 251 -9.94 17.02 -4.34
N MET A 252 -11.20 17.10 -4.80
CA MET A 252 -12.04 18.29 -4.61
C MET A 252 -12.56 18.41 -3.17
N GLU A 253 -12.81 17.28 -2.50
CA GLU A 253 -13.21 17.25 -1.10
C GLU A 253 -12.00 17.45 -0.18
N ASP A 254 -10.89 16.78 -0.46
CA ASP A 254 -9.69 16.66 0.36
C ASP A 254 -8.41 16.85 -0.48
N PRO A 255 -7.81 18.05 -0.45
CA PRO A 255 -6.55 18.34 -1.13
C PRO A 255 -5.30 18.00 -0.28
N ASN A 256 -5.46 17.40 0.90
CA ASN A 256 -4.36 17.12 1.84
C ASN A 256 -3.81 15.69 1.70
N HIS A 257 -4.70 14.71 1.49
CA HIS A 257 -4.35 13.29 1.48
C HIS A 257 -4.07 12.73 0.09
N LEU A 258 -3.28 11.65 0.04
CA LEU A 258 -3.01 10.90 -1.18
C LEU A 258 -4.22 10.07 -1.62
N VAL A 259 -4.32 9.77 -2.92
CA VAL A 259 -5.30 8.83 -3.47
C VAL A 259 -4.59 7.64 -4.13
N SER A 260 -5.11 6.43 -3.95
CA SER A 260 -4.71 5.24 -4.70
C SER A 260 -5.93 4.48 -5.23
N SER A 261 -5.76 3.62 -6.23
CA SER A 261 -6.86 2.86 -6.83
C SER A 261 -7.34 1.71 -5.95
N GLY A 262 -6.42 0.89 -5.41
CA GLY A 262 -6.72 -0.34 -4.65
C GLY A 262 -6.74 -1.63 -5.50
N ASN A 263 -6.43 -1.52 -6.79
CA ASN A 263 -6.40 -2.61 -7.77
C ASN A 263 -5.36 -3.73 -7.48
N GLN A 264 -5.57 -4.94 -8.01
CA GLN A 264 -4.64 -6.08 -7.89
C GLN A 264 -3.25 -5.88 -8.51
N GLY A 265 -3.08 -4.90 -9.41
CA GLY A 265 -1.84 -4.65 -10.16
C GLY A 265 -1.85 -5.17 -11.62
N PHE A 266 -2.95 -5.75 -12.09
CA PHE A 266 -3.02 -6.34 -13.43
C PHE A 266 -2.67 -5.36 -14.55
N PHE A 267 -1.89 -5.85 -15.52
CA PHE A 267 -1.45 -5.10 -16.69
C PHE A 267 -2.41 -5.32 -17.86
N CYS A 268 -2.44 -4.38 -18.79
CA CYS A 268 -2.85 -4.67 -20.16
C CYS A 268 -1.85 -4.07 -21.16
N PHE A 269 -0.91 -4.90 -21.63
CA PHE A 269 0.11 -4.46 -22.61
C PHE A 269 -0.45 -4.25 -24.03
N GLY A 270 -1.69 -4.67 -24.29
CA GLY A 270 -2.37 -4.52 -25.59
C GLY A 270 -3.49 -3.48 -25.61
N CYS A 271 -3.87 -2.91 -24.46
CA CYS A 271 -5.03 -2.04 -24.37
C CYS A 271 -4.74 -0.60 -24.86
N PRO A 272 -5.77 0.14 -25.28
CA PRO A 272 -5.69 1.60 -25.35
C PRO A 272 -5.38 2.16 -23.95
N LYS A 273 -4.38 3.03 -23.86
CA LYS A 273 -4.08 3.82 -22.66
C LYS A 273 -4.79 5.17 -22.78
N LEU A 274 -5.48 5.61 -21.73
CA LEU A 274 -6.13 6.92 -21.65
C LEU A 274 -5.17 8.01 -21.19
N PHE A 275 -4.24 7.67 -20.30
CA PHE A 275 -3.30 8.60 -19.69
C PHE A 275 -1.89 8.38 -20.22
N GLN A 276 -1.17 9.47 -20.48
CA GLN A 276 0.24 9.39 -20.84
C GLN A 276 1.05 9.16 -19.57
N LYS A 277 1.99 8.20 -19.61
CA LYS A 277 2.98 8.03 -18.54
C LYS A 277 3.68 9.36 -18.27
N GLY A 278 3.77 9.74 -17.00
CA GLY A 278 4.18 11.08 -16.60
C GLY A 278 5.58 11.42 -17.08
N THR A 279 5.70 12.32 -18.06
CA THR A 279 6.99 12.94 -18.36
C THR A 279 7.42 13.79 -17.17
N SER A 280 8.49 13.36 -16.50
CA SER A 280 9.14 14.19 -15.47
C SER A 280 9.38 15.60 -16.03
N PRO A 281 9.04 16.68 -15.29
CA PRO A 281 9.10 18.03 -15.83
C PRO A 281 10.51 18.33 -16.33
N SER A 282 10.62 18.64 -17.63
CA SER A 282 11.91 18.91 -18.28
C SER A 282 12.72 19.90 -17.46
N PRO A 283 13.99 19.59 -17.10
CA PRO A 283 14.84 20.53 -16.40
C PRO A 283 14.92 21.85 -17.18
N SER A 284 14.64 22.97 -16.51
CA SER A 284 14.90 24.29 -17.08
C SER A 284 16.37 24.38 -17.48
N GLN A 285 16.63 24.78 -18.72
CA GLN A 285 17.91 24.56 -19.39
C GLN A 285 19.10 25.15 -18.61
N ILE A 286 19.90 24.27 -18.01
CA ILE A 286 21.27 24.58 -17.56
C ILE A 286 22.21 24.26 -18.74
N PRO A 287 23.13 25.16 -19.13
CA PRO A 287 24.02 24.92 -20.27
C PRO A 287 24.92 23.68 -20.07
N PRO A 288 25.24 22.93 -21.15
CA PRO A 288 25.99 21.69 -21.03
C PRO A 288 27.46 21.92 -20.67
N ILE A 289 27.93 21.24 -19.64
CA ILE A 289 29.36 21.11 -19.32
C ILE A 289 29.93 19.94 -20.12
N SER A 290 30.98 20.18 -20.91
CA SER A 290 31.67 19.14 -21.68
C SER A 290 32.70 18.41 -20.81
N VAL A 291 32.74 17.07 -20.89
CA VAL A 291 33.72 16.23 -20.19
C VAL A 291 34.27 15.18 -21.16
N THR A 292 35.59 15.08 -21.25
CA THR A 292 36.31 14.17 -22.17
C THR A 292 36.48 12.77 -21.55
N PRO A 293 36.31 11.66 -22.28
CA PRO A 293 36.54 10.32 -21.74
C PRO A 293 38.02 10.00 -21.50
N LEU A 294 38.31 9.17 -20.49
CA LEU A 294 39.63 8.56 -20.24
C LEU A 294 39.54 7.02 -20.11
N PRO A 295 40.63 6.28 -20.37
CA PRO A 295 40.55 4.86 -20.75
C PRO A 295 40.59 3.84 -19.58
N PRO A 296 40.14 2.59 -19.80
CA PRO A 296 39.93 1.61 -18.72
C PRO A 296 41.13 0.69 -18.43
N ARG A 297 41.53 0.61 -17.14
CA ARG A 297 42.30 -0.46 -16.44
C ARG A 297 42.51 0.00 -14.98
N HIS A 298 42.56 -0.82 -13.92
CA HIS A 298 42.48 -2.28 -13.72
C HIS A 298 41.59 -2.58 -12.49
N ILE A 299 41.06 -3.81 -12.36
CA ILE A 299 40.39 -4.30 -11.14
C ILE A 299 41.05 -5.60 -10.66
N LEU A 300 41.72 -5.54 -9.51
CA LEU A 300 42.24 -6.62 -8.64
C LEU A 300 42.45 -5.97 -7.25
N ASN A 301 42.12 -6.55 -6.09
CA ASN A 301 41.45 -7.80 -5.75
C ASN A 301 40.65 -7.57 -4.45
N GLU A 302 39.41 -8.06 -4.37
CA GLU A 302 38.81 -8.41 -3.08
C GLU A 302 37.75 -9.52 -3.27
N LYS A 303 38.01 -10.70 -2.71
CA LYS A 303 37.18 -11.91 -2.78
C LYS A 303 37.45 -12.80 -1.56
N GLN A 304 36.92 -12.45 -0.40
CA GLN A 304 36.79 -13.37 0.74
C GLN A 304 35.82 -12.84 1.80
N ASP A 305 34.54 -12.71 1.42
CA ASP A 305 33.40 -13.33 2.15
C ASP A 305 32.08 -13.14 1.40
N MET A 306 31.01 -13.79 1.90
CA MET A 306 29.70 -14.06 1.25
C MET A 306 29.70 -15.16 0.17
N SER A 307 29.62 -16.41 0.62
CA SER A 307 29.36 -17.60 -0.19
C SER A 307 27.87 -17.97 -0.27
N LEU A 308 27.05 -17.06 -0.82
CA LEU A 308 25.70 -17.40 -1.32
C LEU A 308 25.63 -17.17 -2.84
N GLY A 309 24.85 -18.01 -3.52
CA GLY A 309 25.05 -18.30 -4.95
C GLY A 309 24.87 -17.11 -5.89
N ARG A 310 25.96 -16.67 -6.53
CA ARG A 310 25.89 -15.78 -7.70
C ARG A 310 25.39 -16.55 -8.92
N TYR A 311 24.17 -16.26 -9.37
CA TYR A 311 23.82 -16.43 -10.78
C TYR A 311 24.42 -15.29 -11.60
N GLU A 312 24.95 -15.59 -12.80
CA GLU A 312 25.45 -14.55 -13.71
C GLU A 312 24.29 -13.77 -14.33
N VAL A 313 24.11 -12.51 -13.91
CA VAL A 313 23.37 -11.54 -14.72
C VAL A 313 24.24 -11.19 -15.93
N LYS A 314 24.10 -11.96 -17.00
CA LYS A 314 24.61 -11.56 -18.32
C LYS A 314 23.91 -10.27 -18.72
N LYS A 315 24.71 -9.25 -19.09
CA LYS A 315 24.19 -8.07 -19.80
C LYS A 315 23.68 -8.52 -21.18
N SER A 316 22.38 -8.74 -21.29
CA SER A 316 21.68 -8.67 -22.58
C SER A 316 21.48 -7.20 -22.95
N ASP A 317 21.67 -6.86 -24.23
CA ASP A 317 21.60 -5.46 -24.68
C ASP A 317 20.27 -4.79 -24.35
N THR A 318 20.34 -3.53 -23.89
CA THR A 318 19.19 -2.66 -23.65
C THR A 318 18.65 -2.08 -24.97
N SER A 319 18.21 -2.97 -25.86
CA SER A 319 17.43 -2.64 -27.06
C SER A 319 16.60 -3.87 -27.50
N PHE A 320 15.56 -3.67 -28.32
CA PHE A 320 14.65 -4.72 -28.82
C PHE A 320 13.68 -5.38 -27.81
N VAL A 321 13.03 -4.59 -26.94
CA VAL A 321 11.61 -4.89 -26.62
C VAL A 321 10.76 -4.47 -27.83
N ARG A 322 10.76 -5.29 -28.90
CA ARG A 322 10.08 -5.00 -30.17
C ARG A 322 9.10 -6.10 -30.57
N ARG A 323 7.85 -5.99 -30.09
CA ARG A 323 6.65 -6.69 -30.60
C ARG A 323 6.86 -8.18 -30.92
N GLN A 324 7.10 -9.01 -29.90
CA GLN A 324 7.02 -10.46 -30.04
C GLN A 324 5.84 -11.01 -29.21
N GLN A 325 4.65 -10.96 -29.84
CA GLN A 325 3.42 -11.68 -29.50
C GLN A 325 2.98 -11.70 -28.01
N ASN A 326 2.16 -10.72 -27.60
CA ASN A 326 1.49 -10.64 -26.28
C ASN A 326 0.49 -11.79 -25.99
N ALA A 327 0.50 -12.89 -26.72
CA ALA A 327 -0.64 -13.80 -26.88
C ALA A 327 -0.76 -14.93 -25.84
N ASN A 328 0.08 -14.95 -24.80
CA ASN A 328 0.18 -16.11 -23.88
C ASN A 328 0.71 -15.78 -22.46
N LEU A 329 0.59 -14.53 -21.99
CA LEU A 329 1.02 -14.15 -20.63
C LEU A 329 -0.05 -14.42 -19.55
N GLY A 330 -1.32 -14.54 -19.93
CA GLY A 330 -2.45 -14.81 -19.04
C GLY A 330 -3.21 -13.55 -18.59
N ALA A 331 -4.34 -13.78 -17.91
CA ALA A 331 -5.37 -12.79 -17.57
C ALA A 331 -4.85 -11.54 -16.81
N SER A 332 -3.74 -11.67 -16.09
CA SER A 332 -3.08 -10.57 -15.38
C SER A 332 -2.26 -9.62 -16.27
N PHE A 333 -2.23 -9.83 -17.59
CA PHE A 333 -1.41 -9.07 -18.56
C PHE A 333 -2.12 -8.65 -19.85
N ASP A 334 -3.31 -9.17 -20.12
CA ASP A 334 -4.08 -8.96 -21.35
C ASP A 334 -5.34 -8.10 -21.14
N GLY A 335 -5.59 -7.64 -19.90
CA GLY A 335 -6.76 -6.83 -19.57
C GLY A 335 -8.06 -7.61 -19.36
N THR A 336 -8.04 -8.94 -19.25
CA THR A 336 -9.21 -9.81 -18.99
C THR A 336 -10.09 -9.29 -17.84
N PHE A 337 -9.48 -8.84 -16.75
CA PHE A 337 -10.21 -8.30 -15.58
C PHE A 337 -10.70 -6.85 -15.75
N GLY A 338 -10.45 -6.23 -16.90
CA GLY A 338 -10.75 -4.81 -17.13
C GLY A 338 -9.82 -3.83 -16.42
N VAL A 339 -8.65 -4.28 -15.96
CA VAL A 339 -7.69 -3.49 -15.18
C VAL A 339 -6.43 -3.25 -16.01
N ASP A 340 -5.89 -2.04 -15.92
CA ASP A 340 -4.59 -1.66 -16.49
C ASP A 340 -3.85 -0.75 -15.50
N SER A 341 -3.03 -1.38 -14.64
CA SER A 341 -2.34 -0.72 -13.52
C SER A 341 -1.38 0.39 -13.97
N GLU A 342 -0.81 0.31 -15.17
CA GLU A 342 0.04 1.37 -15.74
C GLU A 342 -0.77 2.60 -16.13
N ASP A 343 -1.95 2.41 -16.74
CA ASP A 343 -2.83 3.50 -17.17
C ASP A 343 -3.49 4.18 -15.96
N ILE A 344 -3.92 3.37 -14.99
CA ILE A 344 -4.48 3.83 -13.70
C ILE A 344 -3.42 4.60 -12.89
N LEU A 345 -2.17 4.15 -12.84
CA LEU A 345 -1.10 4.90 -12.18
C LEU A 345 -0.71 6.19 -12.94
N SER A 346 -0.97 6.25 -14.25
CA SER A 346 -0.73 7.44 -15.08
C SER A 346 -1.79 8.54 -14.90
N ILE A 347 -2.93 8.25 -14.25
CA ILE A 347 -3.92 9.26 -13.84
C ILE A 347 -3.22 10.32 -12.94
N PRO A 348 -3.29 11.64 -13.27
CA PRO A 348 -2.61 12.68 -12.50
C PRO A 348 -2.99 12.69 -11.01
N GLU A 349 -4.26 12.43 -10.70
CA GLU A 349 -4.85 12.49 -9.37
C GLU A 349 -4.50 11.28 -8.47
N ILE A 350 -3.97 10.19 -9.03
CA ILE A 350 -3.51 9.03 -8.26
C ILE A 350 -2.10 9.34 -7.71
N GLY A 351 -1.98 9.50 -6.39
CA GLY A 351 -0.72 9.83 -5.72
C GLY A 351 0.28 8.68 -5.68
N PHE A 352 -0.19 7.44 -5.52
CA PHE A 352 0.66 6.24 -5.49
C PHE A 352 -0.04 5.01 -6.06
N GLY A 353 0.74 4.11 -6.66
CA GLY A 353 0.23 2.88 -7.26
C GLY A 353 0.03 1.76 -6.25
N SER A 354 -0.86 0.83 -6.58
CA SER A 354 -1.24 -0.30 -5.73
C SER A 354 -1.22 -1.61 -6.50
N PHE A 355 -0.86 -2.70 -5.81
CA PHE A 355 -0.96 -4.08 -6.30
C PHE A 355 -1.07 -5.06 -5.12
N GLN A 356 -1.44 -6.32 -5.40
CA GLN A 356 -1.60 -7.38 -4.40
C GLN A 356 -0.98 -8.70 -4.91
N LEU A 357 -0.71 -9.66 -4.01
CA LEU A 357 -0.03 -10.93 -4.31
C LEU A 357 -0.64 -12.12 -3.56
N PHE A 358 -1.57 -12.83 -4.21
CA PHE A 358 -2.20 -14.06 -3.71
C PHE A 358 -2.09 -15.16 -4.77
N PRO A 359 -0.90 -15.77 -4.95
CA PRO A 359 -0.59 -16.66 -6.08
C PRO A 359 -1.22 -18.06 -5.96
N ASP A 360 -1.93 -18.32 -4.86
CA ASP A 360 -2.86 -19.42 -4.67
C ASP A 360 -4.25 -19.13 -5.29
N GLN A 361 -4.62 -17.86 -5.47
CA GLN A 361 -5.87 -17.44 -6.14
C GLN A 361 -5.65 -16.97 -7.59
N GLU A 362 -4.51 -16.32 -7.87
CA GLU A 362 -4.27 -15.55 -9.10
C GLU A 362 -3.01 -15.99 -9.85
N ASN A 363 -3.06 -15.99 -11.19
CA ASN A 363 -1.94 -16.39 -12.03
C ASN A 363 -1.12 -15.20 -12.55
N TYR A 364 -0.12 -14.79 -11.77
CA TYR A 364 0.76 -13.67 -12.07
C TYR A 364 1.85 -13.93 -13.14
N GLY A 365 1.74 -15.00 -13.94
CA GLY A 365 2.45 -15.12 -15.23
C GLY A 365 3.13 -16.47 -15.52
N PRO A 366 4.06 -16.51 -16.49
CA PRO A 366 4.67 -17.75 -16.94
C PRO A 366 5.56 -18.39 -15.86
N VAL A 367 5.14 -19.54 -15.34
CA VAL A 367 5.88 -20.32 -14.33
C VAL A 367 7.11 -21.02 -14.91
N ASN A 368 8.24 -20.99 -14.20
CA ASN A 368 9.38 -21.83 -14.54
C ASN A 368 9.11 -23.31 -14.17
N LEU A 369 8.78 -24.12 -15.18
CA LEU A 369 8.43 -25.54 -15.00
C LEU A 369 9.57 -26.40 -14.44
N THR A 370 10.84 -25.97 -14.48
CA THR A 370 11.95 -26.72 -13.87
C THR A 370 11.98 -26.64 -12.34
N LEU A 371 11.25 -25.70 -11.74
CA LEU A 371 11.11 -25.57 -10.29
C LEU A 371 10.02 -26.51 -9.75
N SER A 372 10.15 -26.91 -8.48
CA SER A 372 9.07 -27.54 -7.71
C SER A 372 7.88 -26.57 -7.55
N PRO A 373 6.63 -27.05 -7.37
CA PRO A 373 5.45 -26.18 -7.30
C PRO A 373 5.59 -25.02 -6.31
N LEU A 374 6.02 -25.29 -5.07
CA LEU A 374 6.26 -24.25 -4.06
C LEU A 374 7.29 -23.19 -4.52
N ASN A 375 8.40 -23.62 -5.13
CA ASN A 375 9.42 -22.71 -5.61
C ASN A 375 8.95 -21.89 -6.84
N ARG A 376 7.98 -22.38 -7.62
CA ARG A 376 7.30 -21.58 -8.66
C ARG A 376 6.49 -20.47 -8.00
N THR A 377 5.64 -20.79 -7.03
CA THR A 377 4.83 -19.81 -6.27
C THR A 377 5.71 -18.72 -5.67
N PHE A 378 6.83 -19.11 -5.03
CA PHE A 378 7.81 -18.20 -4.44
C PHE A 378 8.45 -17.27 -5.50
N GLN A 379 8.93 -17.83 -6.62
CA GLN A 379 9.56 -17.05 -7.70
C GLN A 379 8.57 -16.10 -8.37
N VAL A 380 7.35 -16.55 -8.68
CA VAL A 380 6.30 -15.74 -9.30
C VAL A 380 5.98 -14.51 -8.45
N GLY A 381 5.93 -14.64 -7.13
CA GLY A 381 5.75 -13.49 -6.23
C GLY A 381 6.91 -12.49 -6.28
N VAL A 382 8.16 -12.97 -6.38
CA VAL A 382 9.33 -12.10 -6.57
C VAL A 382 9.28 -11.37 -7.92
N ASP A 383 8.94 -12.09 -8.99
CA ASP A 383 8.86 -11.53 -10.35
C ASP A 383 7.72 -10.49 -10.47
N TRP A 384 6.60 -10.72 -9.79
CA TRP A 384 5.46 -9.80 -9.71
C TRP A 384 5.81 -8.51 -8.95
N ILE A 385 6.52 -8.63 -7.82
CA ILE A 385 7.03 -7.51 -7.02
C ILE A 385 8.03 -6.68 -7.84
N GLN A 386 9.00 -7.31 -8.49
CA GLN A 386 9.99 -6.63 -9.32
C GLN A 386 9.36 -5.87 -10.50
N ARG A 387 8.30 -6.41 -11.09
CA ARG A 387 7.56 -5.75 -12.17
C ARG A 387 6.89 -4.45 -11.70
N HIS A 388 6.27 -4.46 -10.52
CA HIS A 388 5.63 -3.27 -9.96
C HIS A 388 6.63 -2.19 -9.53
N ILE A 389 7.79 -2.59 -9.00
CA ILE A 389 8.90 -1.66 -8.76
C ILE A 389 9.29 -0.95 -10.06
N ALA A 390 9.44 -1.70 -11.17
CA ALA A 390 9.76 -1.11 -12.47
C ALA A 390 8.67 -0.14 -12.95
N THR A 391 7.38 -0.46 -12.76
CA THR A 391 6.26 0.43 -13.10
C THR A 391 6.23 1.72 -12.26
N GLY A 392 6.59 1.66 -10.97
CA GLY A 392 6.76 2.86 -10.14
C GLY A 392 7.90 3.76 -10.62
N LEU A 393 9.05 3.16 -10.95
CA LEU A 393 10.21 3.87 -11.50
C LEU A 393 9.91 4.54 -12.86
N ASP A 394 9.18 3.84 -13.74
CA ASP A 394 8.81 4.31 -15.09
C ASP A 394 7.72 5.39 -15.08
N THR A 395 6.88 5.43 -14.04
CA THR A 395 5.84 6.48 -13.84
C THR A 395 6.29 7.62 -12.94
N GLY A 396 7.43 7.50 -12.25
CA GLY A 396 7.92 8.48 -11.28
C GLY A 396 7.09 8.56 -9.98
N LYS A 397 6.27 7.54 -9.68
CA LYS A 397 5.38 7.48 -8.52
C LYS A 397 5.73 6.28 -7.64
N PRO A 398 5.60 6.38 -6.30
CA PRO A 398 5.74 5.22 -5.44
C PRO A 398 4.64 4.21 -5.74
N VAL A 399 4.96 2.94 -5.52
CA VAL A 399 4.02 1.82 -5.52
C VAL A 399 3.98 1.18 -4.13
N THR A 400 2.84 0.58 -3.80
CA THR A 400 2.59 -0.09 -2.52
C THR A 400 2.02 -1.48 -2.77
N LEU A 401 2.63 -2.50 -2.16
CA LEU A 401 2.05 -3.83 -2.06
C LEU A 401 0.98 -3.79 -0.96
N LEU A 402 -0.31 -3.80 -1.32
CA LEU A 402 -1.44 -3.59 -0.39
C LEU A 402 -1.86 -4.85 0.39
N GLY A 403 -1.50 -6.02 -0.13
CA GLY A 403 -1.83 -7.31 0.47
C GLY A 403 -1.03 -8.42 -0.19
N PHE A 404 -0.55 -9.35 0.63
CA PHE A 404 0.07 -10.58 0.16
C PHE A 404 -0.12 -11.68 1.19
N GLY A 405 -0.17 -12.94 0.72
CA GLY A 405 -0.30 -14.10 1.59
C GLY A 405 -0.17 -15.42 0.85
N LEU A 406 -0.29 -16.50 1.62
CA LEU A 406 -0.59 -17.85 1.17
C LEU A 406 -1.49 -18.47 2.24
N VAL A 407 -2.60 -19.08 1.85
CA VAL A 407 -3.47 -19.80 2.78
C VAL A 407 -2.70 -20.97 3.42
N THR A 408 -2.73 -21.06 4.75
CA THR A 408 -2.11 -22.19 5.48
C THR A 408 -3.10 -23.31 5.74
N LEU A 409 -2.60 -24.52 6.03
CA LEU A 409 -3.42 -25.69 6.38
C LEU A 409 -4.39 -25.38 7.53
N ASP A 410 -3.91 -24.68 8.58
CA ASP A 410 -4.72 -24.20 9.72
C ASP A 410 -5.85 -23.25 9.28
N ASN A 411 -5.67 -22.52 8.18
CA ASN A 411 -6.59 -21.51 7.67
C ASN A 411 -7.58 -22.02 6.60
N ILE A 412 -7.37 -23.21 6.00
CA ILE A 412 -8.28 -23.79 4.99
C ILE A 412 -9.77 -23.76 5.41
N PRO A 413 -10.16 -24.10 6.66
CA PRO A 413 -11.58 -24.12 7.05
C PRO A 413 -12.26 -22.74 7.02
N ALA A 414 -11.49 -21.65 7.03
CA ALA A 414 -11.97 -20.27 6.94
C ALA A 414 -11.74 -19.63 5.56
N TYR A 415 -11.07 -20.33 4.63
CA TYR A 415 -10.66 -19.74 3.36
C TYR A 415 -11.81 -19.61 2.36
N VAL A 416 -12.02 -18.38 1.87
CA VAL A 416 -13.04 -18.05 0.85
C VAL A 416 -12.37 -17.45 -0.39
N PRO A 417 -12.48 -18.09 -1.57
CA PRO A 417 -11.94 -17.55 -2.82
C PRO A 417 -12.57 -16.21 -3.24
N PHE A 418 -11.81 -15.39 -3.97
CA PHE A 418 -12.32 -14.17 -4.60
C PHE A 418 -13.51 -14.49 -5.52
N GLY A 419 -14.63 -13.79 -5.30
CA GLY A 419 -15.90 -14.05 -6.02
C GLY A 419 -16.67 -15.31 -5.57
N SER A 420 -16.27 -15.95 -4.47
CA SER A 420 -17.04 -17.03 -3.81
C SER A 420 -17.78 -16.52 -2.57
N ASP A 421 -18.96 -17.09 -2.33
CA ASP A 421 -19.74 -16.88 -1.10
C ASP A 421 -19.52 -17.98 -0.05
N ASN A 422 -18.84 -19.06 -0.43
CA ASN A 422 -18.64 -20.26 0.38
C ASN A 422 -17.15 -20.52 0.60
N ALA A 423 -16.81 -21.06 1.78
CA ALA A 423 -15.48 -21.62 2.03
C ALA A 423 -15.24 -22.85 1.12
N SER A 424 -14.04 -22.94 0.55
CA SER A 424 -13.78 -23.87 -0.55
C SER A 424 -13.73 -25.33 -0.10
N THR A 425 -14.72 -26.13 -0.49
CA THR A 425 -14.76 -27.59 -0.28
C THR A 425 -14.58 -28.41 -1.56
N GLU A 426 -14.68 -27.80 -2.75
CA GLU A 426 -14.56 -28.48 -4.05
C GLU A 426 -13.64 -27.74 -5.05
N SER A 427 -13.19 -28.45 -6.09
CA SER A 427 -12.30 -27.99 -7.18
C SER A 427 -10.81 -27.73 -6.85
N ILE A 428 -10.20 -28.58 -6.01
CA ILE A 428 -8.75 -28.60 -5.77
C ILE A 428 -7.98 -28.95 -7.07
N GLN A 429 -7.50 -27.95 -7.82
CA GLN A 429 -6.66 -28.14 -9.01
C GLN A 429 -5.30 -27.39 -8.97
N GLN A 430 -5.01 -26.72 -7.85
CA GLN A 430 -3.67 -26.38 -7.39
C GLN A 430 -3.47 -27.00 -5.99
N PRO A 431 -2.22 -27.22 -5.52
CA PRO A 431 -1.96 -27.72 -4.17
C PRO A 431 -2.32 -26.63 -3.14
N PHE A 432 -3.59 -26.62 -2.71
CA PHE A 432 -4.13 -25.62 -1.82
C PHE A 432 -3.72 -25.86 -0.36
N GLY A 433 -3.34 -24.79 0.33
CA GLY A 433 -2.78 -24.85 1.69
C GLY A 433 -1.28 -25.14 1.70
N VAL A 434 -0.51 -24.21 2.28
CA VAL A 434 0.89 -24.44 2.67
C VAL A 434 1.01 -24.68 4.17
N THR A 435 2.10 -25.28 4.64
CA THR A 435 2.43 -25.23 6.07
C THR A 435 2.80 -23.80 6.47
N ASP A 436 2.57 -23.42 7.72
CA ASP A 436 2.91 -22.08 8.22
C ASP A 436 4.40 -21.74 8.03
N SER A 437 5.30 -22.71 8.22
CA SER A 437 6.73 -22.56 7.93
C SER A 437 7.01 -22.19 6.46
N GLN A 438 6.20 -22.67 5.51
CA GLN A 438 6.31 -22.33 4.08
C GLN A 438 5.69 -20.96 3.77
N ARG A 439 4.58 -20.57 4.43
CA ARG A 439 4.08 -19.18 4.38
C ARG A 439 5.13 -18.22 4.93
N ASP A 440 5.75 -18.56 6.06
CA ASP A 440 6.76 -17.71 6.71
C ASP A 440 8.06 -17.62 5.90
N GLN A 441 8.38 -18.65 5.12
CA GLN A 441 9.43 -18.60 4.11
C GLN A 441 9.05 -17.67 2.93
N SER A 442 7.81 -17.72 2.42
CA SER A 442 7.37 -16.84 1.34
C SER A 442 7.26 -15.38 1.78
N CYS A 443 6.70 -15.12 2.96
CA CYS A 443 6.60 -13.80 3.58
C CYS A 443 7.99 -13.15 3.70
N ARG A 444 8.98 -13.87 4.25
CA ARG A 444 10.37 -13.37 4.31
C ARG A 444 10.97 -13.08 2.94
N LEU A 445 10.78 -13.98 1.98
CA LEU A 445 11.31 -13.82 0.62
C LEU A 445 10.71 -12.59 -0.07
N TRP A 446 9.39 -12.42 0.02
CA TRP A 446 8.67 -11.34 -0.65
C TRP A 446 8.86 -9.99 0.05
N LEU A 447 8.89 -9.94 1.39
CA LEU A 447 9.28 -8.74 2.15
C LEU A 447 10.70 -8.30 1.82
N GLY A 448 11.66 -9.24 1.79
CA GLY A 448 13.03 -8.94 1.37
C GLY A 448 13.13 -8.45 -0.08
N ALA A 449 12.49 -9.15 -1.01
CA ALA A 449 12.45 -8.75 -2.43
C ALA A 449 11.83 -7.37 -2.64
N ALA A 450 10.83 -7.01 -1.85
CA ALA A 450 10.21 -5.68 -1.87
C ALA A 450 11.13 -4.60 -1.27
N ILE A 451 11.57 -4.76 -0.02
CA ILE A 451 12.38 -3.77 0.71
C ILE A 451 13.69 -3.47 -0.05
N PHE A 452 14.44 -4.52 -0.40
CA PHE A 452 15.72 -4.38 -1.11
C PHE A 452 15.56 -4.07 -2.60
N GLY A 453 14.42 -4.42 -3.20
CA GLY A 453 14.08 -4.03 -4.57
C GLY A 453 13.73 -2.54 -4.72
N GLY A 454 13.30 -1.87 -3.64
CA GLY A 454 13.05 -0.43 -3.61
C GLY A 454 11.61 -0.01 -3.28
N LEU A 455 10.73 -0.94 -2.90
CA LEU A 455 9.39 -0.60 -2.42
C LEU A 455 9.46 0.25 -1.14
N ARG A 456 8.53 1.19 -1.01
CA ARG A 456 8.40 2.10 0.14
C ARG A 456 7.08 1.96 0.88
N GLY A 457 6.13 1.21 0.33
CA GLY A 457 4.93 0.77 1.02
C GLY A 457 4.74 -0.74 0.89
N ILE A 458 4.59 -1.44 2.00
CA ILE A 458 4.23 -2.86 2.03
C ILE A 458 3.19 -3.06 3.14
N ILE A 459 2.13 -3.79 2.85
CA ILE A 459 1.04 -4.09 3.78
C ILE A 459 0.76 -5.60 3.70
N GLN A 460 0.91 -6.30 4.82
CA GLN A 460 0.66 -7.74 4.93
C GLN A 460 -0.85 -8.04 5.00
N TYR A 461 -1.27 -9.20 4.48
CA TYR A 461 -2.65 -9.66 4.55
C TYR A 461 -2.75 -10.98 5.34
N GLN A 462 -3.53 -11.10 6.41
CA GLN A 462 -4.13 -10.03 7.22
C GLN A 462 -3.73 -10.14 8.70
N TRP A 463 -3.99 -9.09 9.48
CA TRP A 463 -3.89 -9.15 10.94
C TRP A 463 -4.94 -10.14 11.48
N GLY A 464 -4.61 -10.78 12.58
CA GLY A 464 -5.52 -11.66 13.30
C GLY A 464 -5.43 -11.36 14.78
N GLN A 465 -6.57 -11.14 15.43
CA GLN A 465 -6.64 -10.68 16.81
C GLN A 465 -7.43 -11.64 17.69
N ALA A 466 -6.80 -12.10 18.76
CA ALA A 466 -7.45 -12.86 19.82
C ALA A 466 -7.78 -11.98 21.03
N ASN A 467 -8.59 -12.52 21.95
CA ASN A 467 -9.04 -11.87 23.18
C ASN A 467 -9.93 -10.64 22.93
N LEU A 468 -10.91 -10.79 22.03
CA LEU A 468 -11.91 -9.78 21.69
C LEU A 468 -13.23 -10.01 22.44
N THR A 469 -13.96 -8.95 22.75
CA THR A 469 -15.29 -9.03 23.40
C THR A 469 -16.32 -9.67 22.46
N ALA A 470 -16.85 -10.84 22.81
CA ALA A 470 -17.86 -11.53 21.99
C ALA A 470 -19.28 -10.99 22.19
N GLN A 471 -20.09 -11.01 21.12
CA GLN A 471 -21.50 -10.62 21.15
C GLN A 471 -22.30 -11.42 20.11
N ALA A 472 -23.45 -11.96 20.52
CA ALA A 472 -24.33 -12.68 19.60
C ALA A 472 -24.86 -11.75 18.49
N GLY A 473 -24.85 -12.24 17.24
CA GLY A 473 -25.35 -11.50 16.07
C GLY A 473 -24.39 -10.44 15.51
N THR A 474 -23.12 -10.42 15.91
CA THR A 474 -22.09 -9.52 15.35
C THR A 474 -20.91 -10.28 14.76
N ALA A 475 -19.91 -9.55 14.25
CA ALA A 475 -18.70 -10.09 13.64
C ALA A 475 -17.81 -10.91 14.60
N ILE A 476 -18.01 -10.77 15.92
CA ILE A 476 -17.28 -11.49 16.96
C ILE A 476 -18.30 -12.34 17.75
N PRO A 477 -18.77 -13.48 17.20
CA PRO A 477 -19.74 -14.33 17.89
C PRO A 477 -19.14 -15.02 19.13
N PRO A 478 -19.97 -15.39 20.14
CA PRO A 478 -19.54 -16.23 21.26
C PRO A 478 -19.09 -17.62 20.83
N SER A 479 -18.37 -18.31 21.71
CA SER A 479 -17.83 -19.64 21.43
C SER A 479 -18.94 -20.70 21.48
N SER A 480 -19.13 -21.43 20.38
CA SER A 480 -20.21 -22.41 20.24
C SER A 480 -19.90 -23.73 20.96
N ASN A 481 -19.94 -23.72 22.30
CA ASN A 481 -20.05 -24.94 23.08
C ASN A 481 -21.30 -25.73 22.62
N SER A 482 -21.12 -26.99 22.23
CA SER A 482 -22.14 -27.81 21.56
C SER A 482 -23.26 -28.34 22.49
N SER A 483 -23.52 -27.62 23.57
CA SER A 483 -24.55 -27.89 24.58
C SER A 483 -25.22 -26.57 24.95
N GLY A 484 -26.49 -26.39 24.57
CA GLY A 484 -27.19 -25.11 24.59
C GLY A 484 -27.56 -24.58 25.99
N THR A 485 -26.57 -24.16 26.76
CA THR A 485 -26.74 -23.56 28.10
C THR A 485 -25.90 -22.30 28.23
N THR A 486 -26.58 -21.14 28.25
CA THR A 486 -26.16 -19.83 28.80
C THR A 486 -24.72 -19.36 28.59
N SER A 487 -24.58 -18.29 27.80
CA SER A 487 -23.35 -17.49 27.65
C SER A 487 -22.73 -17.08 28.98
N ASN A 488 -21.43 -17.35 29.16
CA ASN A 488 -20.63 -16.69 30.20
C ASN A 488 -20.14 -15.33 29.69
N GLN A 489 -19.92 -14.36 30.59
CA GLN A 489 -19.41 -13.03 30.20
C GLN A 489 -17.90 -13.01 29.91
N ASP A 490 -17.19 -14.12 30.18
CA ASP A 490 -15.75 -14.29 29.96
C ASP A 490 -15.41 -14.93 28.60
N GLU A 491 -16.39 -15.15 27.71
CA GLU A 491 -16.15 -15.71 26.38
C GLU A 491 -15.49 -14.69 25.45
N THR A 492 -14.19 -14.89 25.16
CA THR A 492 -13.46 -14.10 24.18
C THR A 492 -13.56 -14.69 22.78
N GLY A 493 -13.83 -13.83 21.79
CA GLY A 493 -13.82 -14.19 20.38
C GLY A 493 -12.46 -13.94 19.71
N LEU A 494 -12.40 -14.37 18.45
CA LEU A 494 -11.32 -14.09 17.50
C LEU A 494 -11.82 -13.11 16.42
N SER A 495 -10.89 -12.41 15.76
CA SER A 495 -11.22 -11.55 14.63
C SER A 495 -11.74 -12.37 13.43
N PRO A 496 -12.55 -11.76 12.55
CA PRO A 496 -12.87 -12.30 11.23
C PRO A 496 -11.64 -12.80 10.46
N ASN A 497 -11.82 -13.88 9.70
CA ASN A 497 -10.77 -14.57 8.96
C ASN A 497 -11.36 -15.15 7.68
N ASP A 498 -10.69 -14.90 6.56
CA ASP A 498 -11.05 -15.32 5.20
C ASP A 498 -9.97 -16.22 4.56
N GLY A 499 -9.05 -16.77 5.37
CA GLY A 499 -8.01 -17.72 4.97
C GLY A 499 -6.56 -17.24 5.17
N TYR A 500 -6.36 -16.00 5.63
CA TYR A 500 -5.04 -15.36 5.70
C TYR A 500 -4.69 -14.76 7.07
N SER A 501 -5.42 -15.14 8.13
CA SER A 501 -5.09 -14.68 9.49
C SER A 501 -3.71 -15.17 9.94
N ILE A 502 -2.97 -14.29 10.62
CA ILE A 502 -1.73 -14.62 11.34
C ILE A 502 -1.98 -15.28 12.71
N LEU A 503 -3.24 -15.50 13.11
CA LEU A 503 -3.54 -16.42 14.21
C LEU A 503 -3.39 -17.87 13.73
N GLY A 504 -2.82 -18.72 14.58
CA GLY A 504 -2.57 -20.13 14.29
C GLY A 504 -1.31 -20.63 14.99
N THR A 505 -0.85 -21.81 14.59
CA THR A 505 0.31 -22.51 15.19
C THR A 505 1.62 -21.70 15.21
N SER A 506 1.71 -20.65 14.39
CA SER A 506 2.92 -19.86 14.09
C SER A 506 2.85 -18.38 14.47
N HIS A 507 1.87 -17.94 15.28
CA HIS A 507 1.56 -16.52 15.47
C HIS A 507 2.79 -15.64 15.80
N GLU A 508 3.60 -16.05 16.78
CA GLU A 508 4.82 -15.34 17.19
C GLU A 508 5.86 -15.20 16.07
N GLU A 509 5.98 -16.19 15.19
CA GLU A 509 6.91 -16.17 14.05
C GLU A 509 6.44 -15.15 12.99
N ALA A 510 5.14 -15.11 12.68
CA ALA A 510 4.56 -14.10 11.79
C ALA A 510 4.74 -12.68 12.35
N ILE A 511 4.53 -12.49 13.66
CA ILE A 511 4.79 -11.23 14.36
C ILE A 511 6.29 -10.87 14.32
N GLY A 512 7.19 -11.83 14.50
CA GLY A 512 8.64 -11.65 14.40
C GLY A 512 9.09 -11.22 12.99
N ILE A 513 8.48 -11.78 11.94
CA ILE A 513 8.72 -11.40 10.55
C ILE A 513 8.27 -9.95 10.29
N LEU A 514 7.10 -9.54 10.79
CA LEU A 514 6.63 -8.16 10.66
C LEU A 514 7.55 -7.15 11.38
N LYS A 515 7.98 -7.46 12.61
CA LYS A 515 8.96 -6.66 13.37
C LYS A 515 10.27 -6.50 12.59
N THR A 516 10.84 -7.62 12.14
CA THR A 516 12.07 -7.65 11.34
C THR A 516 11.96 -6.80 10.07
N ALA A 517 10.82 -6.87 9.37
CA ALA A 517 10.59 -6.10 8.15
C ALA A 517 10.41 -4.60 8.41
N ALA A 518 9.73 -4.20 9.50
CA ALA A 518 9.57 -2.81 9.89
C ALA A 518 10.90 -2.15 10.31
N GLU A 519 11.76 -2.89 11.01
CA GLU A 519 13.13 -2.49 11.33
C GLU A 519 13.99 -2.34 10.06
N GLN A 520 13.99 -3.35 9.18
CA GLN A 520 14.73 -3.30 7.92
C GLN A 520 14.28 -2.14 7.03
N MET A 521 12.97 -1.91 6.88
CA MET A 521 12.43 -0.77 6.14
C MET A 521 12.99 0.55 6.69
N SER A 522 12.92 0.73 8.02
CA SER A 522 13.43 1.93 8.71
C SER A 522 14.93 2.15 8.47
N LEU A 523 15.74 1.08 8.54
CA LEU A 523 17.19 1.14 8.29
C LEU A 523 17.53 1.53 6.84
N THR A 524 16.75 1.09 5.85
CA THR A 524 16.98 1.52 4.45
C THR A 524 16.82 3.03 4.29
N ILE A 525 15.82 3.64 4.96
CA ILE A 525 15.64 5.11 4.97
C ILE A 525 16.89 5.79 5.53
N SER A 526 17.35 5.38 6.72
CA SER A 526 18.50 5.98 7.41
C SER A 526 19.82 5.83 6.65
N SER A 527 20.01 4.74 5.90
CA SER A 527 21.19 4.56 5.03
C SER A 527 21.19 5.52 3.83
N SER A 528 20.01 5.92 3.36
CA SER A 528 19.82 6.71 2.15
C SER A 528 19.97 8.23 2.34
N SER A 529 20.12 8.70 3.58
CA SER A 529 20.16 10.12 3.95
C SER A 529 21.56 10.67 4.24
N GLN A 530 22.61 9.85 4.14
CA GLN A 530 23.98 10.39 4.16
C GLN A 530 24.30 11.11 2.84
N PRO A 531 24.81 12.36 2.87
CA PRO A 531 25.38 12.96 1.67
C PRO A 531 26.59 12.15 1.22
N PRO A 532 26.91 12.11 -0.09
CA PRO A 532 28.09 11.41 -0.58
C PRO A 532 29.34 11.95 0.12
N LEU A 533 30.10 11.06 0.76
CA LEU A 533 31.35 11.41 1.44
C LEU A 533 32.23 12.22 0.49
N ALA A 534 32.59 13.43 0.92
CA ALA A 534 33.49 14.29 0.16
C ALA A 534 34.79 13.52 -0.14
N PRO A 535 35.30 13.55 -1.38
CA PRO A 535 36.45 12.74 -1.76
C PRO A 535 37.64 13.12 -0.87
N GLN A 536 38.13 12.14 -0.11
CA GLN A 536 39.32 12.30 0.73
C GLN A 536 40.48 12.80 -0.15
N PRO A 537 41.25 13.82 0.31
CA PRO A 537 42.37 14.32 -0.47
C PRO A 537 43.37 13.18 -0.69
N SER A 538 43.66 12.89 -1.97
CA SER A 538 44.51 11.76 -2.33
C SER A 538 45.93 11.93 -1.75
N PRO A 539 46.51 10.88 -1.17
CA PRO A 539 47.79 10.99 -0.49
C PRO A 539 48.89 11.39 -1.46
N THR A 540 49.70 12.39 -1.07
CA THR A 540 50.76 12.95 -1.89
C THR A 540 51.80 11.86 -2.21
N PRO A 541 52.18 11.64 -3.50
CA PRO A 541 53.13 10.60 -3.84
C PRO A 541 54.50 10.92 -3.25
N SER A 542 55.01 10.01 -2.41
CA SER A 542 56.39 10.09 -1.91
C SER A 542 57.37 9.85 -3.07
N PRO A 543 58.50 10.57 -3.13
CA PRO A 543 59.43 10.48 -4.25
C PRO A 543 60.08 9.10 -4.33
N GLN A 544 60.18 8.55 -5.55
CA GLN A 544 60.86 7.28 -5.78
C GLN A 544 62.37 7.39 -5.53
N ALA A 545 62.92 6.42 -4.80
CA ALA A 545 64.35 6.36 -4.54
C ALA A 545 65.13 5.96 -5.80
N GLN A 546 66.10 6.80 -6.20
CA GLN A 546 67.16 6.40 -7.13
C GLN A 546 68.28 5.71 -6.35
N GLN A 547 68.78 4.57 -6.85
CA GLN A 547 69.95 3.91 -6.27
C GLN A 547 71.25 4.68 -6.62
N PRO A 548 72.28 4.62 -5.76
CA PRO A 548 73.42 5.53 -5.82
C PRO A 548 74.49 5.14 -6.84
N SER A 549 75.06 6.15 -7.51
CA SER A 549 76.37 6.04 -8.16
C SER A 549 77.50 6.38 -7.17
N SER A 550 78.67 5.76 -7.34
CA SER A 550 79.79 5.82 -6.40
C SER A 550 80.50 7.19 -6.33
N GLY A 551 80.71 7.71 -5.11
CA GLY A 551 81.56 8.88 -4.86
C GLY A 551 82.19 8.85 -3.47
N MET A 552 83.50 8.60 -3.38
CA MET A 552 84.24 8.65 -2.11
C MET A 552 84.49 10.09 -1.65
N ARG A 553 84.27 10.37 -0.35
CA ARG A 553 85.08 11.29 0.46
C ARG A 553 84.94 10.96 1.94
N GLN A 554 86.03 11.09 2.68
CA GLN A 554 86.09 10.93 4.13
C GLN A 554 85.70 12.23 4.84
N LEU A 555 85.18 12.16 6.06
CA LEU A 555 85.81 12.66 7.30
C LEU A 555 84.88 12.50 8.52
N GLN A 556 85.49 12.25 9.69
CA GLN A 556 85.13 12.59 11.09
C GLN A 556 83.65 12.92 11.46
N GLY A 557 83.08 12.46 12.59
CA GLY A 557 83.62 11.65 13.70
C GLY A 557 82.76 11.76 14.99
N PHE A 558 83.15 11.03 16.04
CA PHE A 558 82.58 10.98 17.41
C PHE A 558 81.23 10.27 17.65
N SER A 559 81.20 9.52 18.76
CA SER A 559 80.08 8.78 19.36
C SER A 559 79.60 9.47 20.66
N ILE A 560 78.52 8.98 21.28
CA ILE A 560 78.38 8.86 22.77
C ILE A 560 77.16 7.99 23.17
N PHE A 561 77.40 7.00 24.05
CA PHE A 561 76.56 6.31 25.08
C PHE A 561 75.03 6.08 24.86
N ALA A 562 74.44 4.88 25.02
CA ALA A 562 74.33 3.93 26.18
C ALA A 562 73.25 4.36 27.23
N CYS A 563 72.55 3.52 28.02
CA CYS A 563 72.57 2.06 28.36
C CYS A 563 71.18 1.63 28.98
N ILE A 564 70.72 0.35 28.93
CA ILE A 564 70.65 -0.70 30.02
C ILE A 564 69.95 -0.27 31.34
N LEU A 565 69.00 -0.98 32.01
CA LEU A 565 68.31 -2.32 31.90
C LEU A 565 66.76 -2.16 32.15
N SER A 566 65.85 -2.92 32.81
CA SER A 566 65.65 -4.21 33.59
C SER A 566 64.10 -4.47 33.69
N MET A 567 63.46 -5.65 33.86
CA MET A 567 63.58 -6.86 34.75
C MET A 567 63.08 -6.65 36.21
N LEU A 568 62.31 -7.53 36.91
CA LEU A 568 61.75 -8.91 36.70
C LEU A 568 60.55 -9.20 37.69
N VAL A 569 59.66 -10.18 37.38
CA VAL A 569 58.88 -11.17 38.22
C VAL A 569 58.30 -10.78 39.62
N GLY A 570 57.12 -11.25 40.11
CA GLY A 570 56.03 -12.12 39.59
C GLY A 570 55.41 -13.09 40.65
N THR A 571 54.22 -13.70 40.37
CA THR A 571 53.60 -14.90 41.06
C THR A 571 53.06 -14.72 42.52
N LEU A 572 52.08 -15.46 43.11
CA LEU A 572 51.14 -16.56 42.74
C LEU A 572 49.97 -16.74 43.81
N TRP A 573 48.94 -17.59 43.56
CA TRP A 573 47.95 -18.25 44.50
C TRP A 573 46.79 -17.42 45.16
N ILE A 574 45.66 -17.98 45.67
CA ILE A 574 44.71 -19.06 45.24
C ILE A 574 43.44 -19.13 46.17
N SER A 575 42.31 -19.73 45.73
CA SER A 575 41.10 -20.19 46.51
C SER A 575 40.12 -19.17 47.14
N LEU A 576 38.85 -19.47 47.52
CA LEU A 576 37.79 -20.45 47.10
C LEU A 576 36.43 -20.16 47.85
N PHE A 577 35.30 -20.77 47.44
CA PHE A 577 33.93 -20.81 48.07
C PHE A 577 33.05 -19.53 48.01
N LEU A 578 31.69 -19.58 48.09
CA LEU A 578 30.66 -20.46 47.47
C LEU A 578 29.21 -19.91 47.70
N VAL A 579 28.27 -20.26 46.81
CA VAL A 579 26.80 -20.43 46.95
C VAL A 579 26.05 -19.79 48.15
N VAL A 580 25.07 -18.92 47.83
CA VAL A 580 23.62 -19.20 48.00
C VAL A 580 22.94 -18.91 46.67
#